data_AF-A0A1E1KQ17-F1
#
_entry.id   AF-A0A1E1KQ17-F1
#
_cell.length_a   1.000
_cell.length_b   1.000
_cell.length_c   1.000
_cell.angle_alpha   90.00
_cell.angle_beta   90.00
_cell.angle_gamma   90.00
#
_symmetry.space_group_name_H-M   'P 1'
#
loop_
_entity.id
_entity.type
_entity.pdbx_description
1 polymer ?
#
loop_
_entity_poly.entity_id
_entity_poly.type
_entity_poly.pdbx_seq_one_letter_code
_entity_poly.pdbx_strand_id
1 'polypeptide(L)'
;MRSSILSATTVVLAGLNLVDAQTFTDCDPTKKTCPPNPGLGGKLTTDFTQKSSDWTESVGTTLTYGPNGAEFNIKSKTGAPTIGVNKYIQFGKVSVTMKAAPGTGVISSFILESQDLDEIDFEWVGGDVNNVQSNFFGKGNTTTYDRSGTHPVSNPMTEFVTYAIDWNKDSIKFYAAGNMVRELLYNDPKTHGGFNYPQTPMRVKMGAWVGCPDAAAAASEKLKYTCEWAGGPLPENPDFTMYVKSVSIEDYGCGGDYTYSDLSGSYQSIKSSGTCDGKVDESTPTKPTTSSASATATATSRPGGVLVETSVSVSTKTTATGTAAAATKSPNDTSSGSNNLATTATAPTGTSASPTTSGAPTVTANAASSMKPKHKYGVLDMGVMALGLGLGYLVM
;
A
#
# COMPACT_ATOMS: atom_id res chain seq x y z
N MET A 1 -71.12 -24.08 1.93
CA MET A 1 -69.95 -24.90 1.57
C MET A 1 -68.71 -24.00 1.51
N ARG A 2 -67.52 -24.63 1.47
CA ARG A 2 -66.21 -24.19 0.95
C ARG A 2 -66.18 -22.84 0.17
N SER A 3 -65.11 -22.02 0.24
CA SER A 3 -63.76 -22.28 0.77
C SER A 3 -63.05 -21.00 1.21
N SER A 4 -62.26 -21.06 2.29
CA SER A 4 -61.28 -20.02 2.63
C SER A 4 -59.98 -20.27 1.87
N ILE A 5 -59.50 -19.30 1.11
CA ILE A 5 -58.19 -19.38 0.45
C ILE A 5 -57.15 -18.76 1.38
N LEU A 6 -56.36 -19.60 2.04
CA LEU A 6 -55.15 -19.19 2.75
C LEU A 6 -54.05 -18.92 1.72
N SER A 7 -53.77 -17.65 1.43
CA SER A 7 -52.54 -17.26 0.74
C SER A 7 -51.35 -17.56 1.65
N ALA A 8 -50.63 -18.63 1.36
CA ALA A 8 -49.38 -18.94 2.04
C ALA A 8 -48.31 -17.93 1.62
N THR A 9 -47.94 -17.02 2.52
CA THR A 9 -46.88 -16.04 2.29
C THR A 9 -45.52 -16.74 2.32
N THR A 10 -45.09 -17.28 1.19
CA THR A 10 -43.74 -17.85 1.04
C THR A 10 -42.71 -16.73 1.18
N VAL A 11 -42.17 -16.56 2.40
CA VAL A 11 -41.00 -15.72 2.63
C VAL A 11 -39.81 -16.41 1.96
N VAL A 12 -39.55 -16.03 0.71
CA VAL A 12 -38.29 -16.33 0.04
C VAL A 12 -37.22 -15.53 0.79
N LEU A 13 -36.56 -16.19 1.74
CA LEU A 13 -35.40 -15.65 2.42
C LEU A 13 -34.26 -15.61 1.40
N ALA A 14 -34.19 -14.53 0.64
CA ALA A 14 -33.13 -14.29 -0.32
C ALA A 14 -31.80 -14.33 0.43
N GLY A 15 -31.01 -15.37 0.17
CA GLY A 15 -29.68 -15.51 0.73
C GLY A 15 -28.78 -14.41 0.17
N LEU A 16 -28.68 -13.30 0.91
CA LEU A 16 -27.69 -12.27 0.67
C LEU A 16 -26.32 -12.92 0.86
N ASN A 17 -25.69 -13.30 -0.26
CA ASN A 17 -24.30 -13.73 -0.25
C ASN A 17 -23.46 -12.51 0.11
N LEU A 18 -23.14 -12.40 1.40
CA LEU A 18 -22.19 -11.43 1.92
C LEU A 18 -20.84 -11.71 1.25
N VAL A 19 -20.52 -10.89 0.25
CA VAL A 19 -19.14 -10.72 -0.18
C VAL A 19 -18.48 -9.91 0.92
N ASP A 20 -17.64 -10.55 1.72
CA ASP A 20 -16.88 -9.82 2.73
C ASP A 20 -16.06 -8.72 2.05
N ALA A 21 -15.95 -7.57 2.72
CA ALA A 21 -15.06 -6.52 2.24
C ALA A 21 -13.64 -7.09 2.14
N GLN A 22 -12.89 -6.69 1.10
CA GLN A 22 -11.52 -7.17 0.95
C GLN A 22 -10.63 -6.72 2.11
N THR A 23 -11.01 -5.67 2.82
CA THR A 23 -10.40 -5.14 4.04
C THR A 23 -11.47 -4.78 5.06
N PHE A 24 -11.33 -5.30 6.29
CA PHE A 24 -12.19 -5.08 7.45
C PHE A 24 -11.57 -5.69 8.72
N THR A 25 -12.08 -5.26 9.87
CA THR A 25 -11.69 -5.78 11.18
C THR A 25 -12.91 -6.05 12.07
N ASP A 26 -13.00 -7.27 12.62
CA ASP A 26 -13.96 -7.59 13.69
C ASP A 26 -13.63 -6.84 14.99
N CYS A 27 -12.37 -6.43 15.14
CA CYS A 27 -11.84 -5.84 16.35
C CYS A 27 -10.78 -4.77 16.08
N ASP A 28 -11.24 -3.52 15.96
CA ASP A 28 -10.38 -2.33 15.93
C ASP A 28 -9.76 -2.06 17.32
N PRO A 29 -8.43 -2.25 17.50
CA PRO A 29 -7.75 -2.11 18.77
C PRO A 29 -7.55 -0.64 19.17
N THR A 30 -7.84 0.33 18.30
CA THR A 30 -7.87 1.76 18.67
C THR A 30 -9.18 2.18 19.33
N LYS A 31 -10.19 1.28 19.39
CA LYS A 31 -11.51 1.55 19.99
C LYS A 31 -11.81 0.66 21.21
N LYS A 32 -11.24 -0.54 21.28
CA LYS A 32 -11.49 -1.56 22.31
C LYS A 32 -10.28 -2.49 22.46
N THR A 33 -10.14 -3.16 23.61
CA THR A 33 -9.15 -4.25 23.74
C THR A 33 -9.55 -5.42 22.83
N CYS A 34 -8.57 -5.98 22.10
CA CYS A 34 -8.77 -7.05 21.14
C CYS A 34 -7.95 -8.31 21.47
N PRO A 35 -8.37 -9.50 20.99
CA PRO A 35 -7.58 -10.73 21.12
C PRO A 35 -6.20 -10.57 20.47
N PRO A 36 -5.13 -11.14 21.05
CA PRO A 36 -3.79 -11.13 20.44
C PRO A 36 -3.78 -11.71 19.02
N ASN A 37 -2.88 -11.18 18.19
CA ASN A 37 -2.73 -11.55 16.79
C ASN A 37 -1.63 -12.61 16.68
N PRO A 38 -1.92 -13.83 16.20
CA PRO A 38 -0.92 -14.90 16.16
C PRO A 38 0.18 -14.54 15.16
N GLY A 39 1.39 -14.34 15.66
CA GLY A 39 2.56 -13.92 14.90
C GLY A 39 3.26 -15.07 14.16
N LEU A 40 4.09 -14.72 13.17
CA LEU A 40 4.90 -15.65 12.38
C LEU A 40 6.28 -15.90 13.01
N GLY A 41 7.02 -14.84 13.39
CA GLY A 41 8.32 -14.94 14.08
C GLY A 41 9.48 -15.50 13.25
N GLY A 42 9.37 -15.49 11.92
CA GLY A 42 10.38 -16.07 11.04
C GLY A 42 9.96 -16.00 9.58
N LYS A 43 10.39 -16.99 8.79
CA LYS A 43 10.10 -17.04 7.36
C LYS A 43 9.07 -18.11 7.00
N LEU A 44 8.01 -17.69 6.30
CA LEU A 44 7.10 -18.56 5.55
C LEU A 44 7.46 -18.49 4.05
N THR A 45 7.31 -19.60 3.34
CA THR A 45 7.35 -19.61 1.88
C THR A 45 6.35 -20.65 1.39
N THR A 46 5.37 -20.20 0.60
CA THR A 46 4.29 -21.02 0.06
C THR A 46 4.49 -21.16 -1.45
N ASP A 47 4.62 -22.40 -1.93
CA ASP A 47 4.40 -22.76 -3.33
C ASP A 47 2.92 -23.10 -3.50
N PHE A 48 2.24 -22.41 -4.42
CA PHE A 48 0.80 -22.54 -4.65
C PHE A 48 0.44 -23.50 -5.78
N THR A 49 1.38 -24.30 -6.30
CA THR A 49 1.04 -25.43 -7.19
C THR A 49 0.14 -26.48 -6.52
N GLN A 50 0.01 -26.39 -5.19
CA GLN A 50 -0.94 -27.10 -4.36
C GLN A 50 -1.53 -26.16 -3.28
N LYS A 51 -2.62 -26.57 -2.64
CA LYS A 51 -3.20 -25.83 -1.50
C LYS A 51 -2.31 -25.94 -0.25
N SER A 52 -2.13 -24.84 0.47
CA SER A 52 -1.44 -24.79 1.77
C SER A 52 -2.45 -24.56 2.91
N SER A 53 -2.11 -25.07 4.11
CA SER A 53 -2.83 -24.86 5.36
C SER A 53 -2.50 -23.54 6.07
N ASP A 54 -1.51 -22.79 5.57
CA ASP A 54 -1.08 -21.50 6.13
C ASP A 54 -2.01 -20.35 5.73
N TRP A 55 -2.94 -20.62 4.79
CA TRP A 55 -3.85 -19.65 4.20
C TRP A 55 -5.31 -20.11 4.36
N THR A 56 -6.20 -19.16 4.66
CA THR A 56 -7.65 -19.37 4.76
C THR A 56 -8.35 -18.64 3.62
N GLU A 57 -9.32 -19.29 2.99
CA GLU A 57 -10.24 -18.71 2.01
C GLU A 57 -11.33 -17.88 2.70
N SER A 58 -11.60 -16.67 2.21
CA SER A 58 -12.70 -15.82 2.69
C SER A 58 -14.07 -16.45 2.39
N VAL A 59 -15.12 -15.98 3.05
CA VAL A 59 -16.49 -16.44 2.78
C VAL A 59 -16.83 -16.26 1.30
N GLY A 60 -17.47 -17.26 0.69
CA GLY A 60 -17.78 -17.27 -0.75
C GLY A 60 -16.60 -17.56 -1.68
N THR A 61 -15.36 -17.67 -1.18
CA THR A 61 -14.19 -18.06 -1.99
C THR A 61 -14.10 -19.58 -2.15
N THR A 62 -13.65 -20.03 -3.31
CA THR A 62 -13.13 -21.38 -3.54
C THR A 62 -12.07 -21.27 -4.63
N LEU A 63 -10.81 -21.61 -4.33
CA LEU A 63 -9.73 -21.53 -5.31
C LEU A 63 -9.47 -22.88 -5.99
N THR A 64 -9.13 -22.84 -7.28
CA THR A 64 -8.45 -23.95 -7.96
C THR A 64 -6.93 -23.75 -7.86
N TYR A 65 -6.20 -24.86 -7.94
CA TYR A 65 -4.74 -24.90 -7.83
C TYR A 65 -4.18 -25.78 -8.94
N GLY A 66 -3.09 -25.38 -9.58
CA GLY A 66 -2.50 -26.11 -10.70
C GLY A 66 -1.06 -25.68 -11.01
N PRO A 67 -0.50 -26.05 -12.18
CA PRO A 67 0.90 -25.77 -12.53
C PRO A 67 1.29 -24.28 -12.55
N ASN A 68 0.30 -23.38 -12.64
CA ASN A 68 0.46 -21.94 -12.60
C ASN A 68 0.31 -21.34 -11.18
N GLY A 69 0.02 -22.16 -10.16
CA GLY A 69 -0.25 -21.72 -8.80
C GLY A 69 -1.74 -21.75 -8.44
N ALA A 70 -2.13 -20.88 -7.50
CA ALA A 70 -3.51 -20.66 -7.08
C ALA A 70 -4.24 -19.73 -8.08
N GLU A 71 -5.49 -20.04 -8.37
CA GLU A 71 -6.26 -19.44 -9.46
C GLU A 71 -7.48 -18.68 -8.92
N PHE A 72 -7.39 -17.35 -8.98
CA PHE A 72 -8.39 -16.40 -8.51
C PHE A 72 -9.33 -16.05 -9.67
N ASN A 73 -10.41 -16.82 -9.79
CA ASN A 73 -11.30 -16.83 -10.94
C ASN A 73 -12.48 -15.84 -10.83
N ILE A 74 -12.55 -14.88 -11.75
CA ILE A 74 -13.70 -14.00 -11.97
C ILE A 74 -14.56 -14.57 -13.10
N LYS A 75 -15.65 -15.24 -12.70
CA LYS A 75 -16.65 -15.85 -13.61
C LYS A 75 -18.05 -15.23 -13.48
N SER A 76 -18.20 -14.17 -12.68
CA SER A 76 -19.45 -13.44 -12.48
C SER A 76 -19.18 -11.97 -12.11
N LYS A 77 -20.22 -11.13 -12.20
CA LYS A 77 -20.21 -9.74 -11.72
C LYS A 77 -19.97 -9.58 -10.21
N THR A 78 -20.06 -10.67 -9.45
CA THR A 78 -19.96 -10.67 -7.98
C THR A 78 -18.70 -11.41 -7.49
N GLY A 79 -17.76 -11.71 -8.39
CA GLY A 79 -16.54 -12.44 -8.06
C GLY A 79 -15.61 -11.60 -7.19
N ALA A 80 -15.22 -12.15 -6.04
CA ALA A 80 -14.19 -11.61 -5.15
C ALA A 80 -13.34 -12.72 -4.46
N PRO A 81 -12.84 -13.75 -5.19
CA PRO A 81 -12.01 -14.80 -4.61
C PRO A 81 -10.81 -14.22 -3.86
N THR A 82 -10.70 -14.51 -2.56
CA THR A 82 -9.74 -13.92 -1.63
C THR A 82 -9.19 -14.96 -0.65
N ILE A 83 -7.89 -14.94 -0.40
CA ILE A 83 -7.25 -15.68 0.72
C ILE A 83 -6.47 -14.74 1.63
N GLY A 84 -6.38 -15.07 2.90
CA GLY A 84 -5.50 -14.43 3.88
C GLY A 84 -4.60 -15.43 4.58
N VAL A 85 -3.35 -15.05 4.87
CA VAL A 85 -2.44 -15.88 5.67
C VAL A 85 -2.91 -15.90 7.14
N ASN A 86 -2.73 -17.04 7.80
CA ASN A 86 -3.21 -17.31 9.15
C ASN A 86 -2.36 -16.65 10.25
N LYS A 87 -1.30 -15.91 9.88
CA LYS A 87 -0.29 -15.33 10.77
C LYS A 87 0.03 -13.88 10.44
N TYR A 88 0.24 -13.06 11.46
CA TYR A 88 0.64 -11.67 11.33
C TYR A 88 2.17 -11.53 11.39
N ILE A 89 2.70 -10.46 10.81
CA ILE A 89 4.10 -10.02 10.92
C ILE A 89 4.14 -8.60 11.50
N GLN A 90 5.20 -8.27 12.26
CA GLN A 90 5.43 -6.92 12.78
C GLN A 90 6.69 -6.37 12.14
N PHE A 91 6.50 -5.57 11.08
CA PHE A 91 7.54 -5.30 10.08
C PHE A 91 7.98 -6.58 9.35
N GLY A 92 8.57 -6.44 8.16
CA GLY A 92 8.98 -7.61 7.39
C GLY A 92 9.21 -7.34 5.92
N LYS A 93 9.55 -8.41 5.20
CA LYS A 93 9.59 -8.43 3.74
C LYS A 93 8.66 -9.48 3.19
N VAL A 94 7.67 -9.05 2.42
CA VAL A 94 6.78 -9.94 1.69
C VAL A 94 7.05 -9.82 0.20
N SER A 95 6.96 -10.95 -0.50
CA SER A 95 7.14 -11.02 -1.95
C SER A 95 6.14 -12.00 -2.55
N VAL A 96 5.53 -11.61 -3.66
CA VAL A 96 4.57 -12.41 -4.43
C VAL A 96 5.08 -12.58 -5.86
N THR A 97 4.99 -13.80 -6.41
CA THR A 97 5.22 -14.04 -7.84
C THR A 97 3.89 -14.41 -8.47
N MET A 98 3.35 -13.51 -9.29
CA MET A 98 1.99 -13.60 -9.81
C MET A 98 1.87 -13.03 -11.23
N LYS A 99 0.76 -13.40 -11.86
CA LYS A 99 0.24 -12.82 -13.09
C LYS A 99 -1.17 -12.31 -12.78
N ALA A 100 -1.40 -11.02 -12.92
CA ALA A 100 -2.68 -10.38 -12.61
C ALA A 100 -3.77 -10.80 -13.62
N ALA A 101 -5.04 -10.65 -13.20
CA ALA A 101 -6.20 -10.91 -14.04
C ALA A 101 -6.36 -9.76 -15.07
N PRO A 102 -6.35 -10.04 -16.38
CA PRO A 102 -6.76 -9.05 -17.38
C PRO A 102 -8.27 -8.76 -17.28
N GLY A 103 -8.70 -7.69 -17.94
CA GLY A 103 -10.13 -7.37 -18.13
C GLY A 103 -10.53 -6.02 -17.55
N THR A 104 -11.28 -5.24 -18.34
CA THR A 104 -11.93 -4.02 -17.86
C THR A 104 -12.88 -4.35 -16.71
N GLY A 105 -12.89 -3.54 -15.65
CA GLY A 105 -13.72 -3.77 -14.46
C GLY A 105 -13.20 -4.84 -13.51
N VAL A 106 -12.09 -5.53 -13.83
CA VAL A 106 -11.41 -6.50 -12.96
C VAL A 106 -10.24 -5.84 -12.26
N ILE A 107 -10.07 -6.18 -10.98
CA ILE A 107 -8.92 -5.80 -10.15
C ILE A 107 -8.23 -7.08 -9.66
N SER A 108 -6.90 -7.04 -9.57
CA SER A 108 -6.08 -8.00 -8.81
C SER A 108 -5.37 -7.27 -7.68
N SER A 109 -5.13 -7.94 -6.57
CA SER A 109 -4.73 -7.29 -5.33
C SER A 109 -3.76 -8.12 -4.49
N PHE A 110 -2.80 -7.45 -3.86
CA PHE A 110 -1.88 -8.03 -2.88
C PHE A 110 -1.63 -7.03 -1.75
N ILE A 111 -2.15 -7.35 -0.55
CA ILE A 111 -2.35 -6.41 0.56
C ILE A 111 -1.70 -6.94 1.83
N LEU A 112 -1.10 -6.06 2.63
CA LEU A 112 -0.84 -6.26 4.06
C LEU A 112 -1.88 -5.45 4.83
N GLU A 113 -2.60 -6.06 5.78
CA GLU A 113 -3.65 -5.40 6.56
C GLU A 113 -3.56 -5.73 8.05
N SER A 114 -3.73 -4.74 8.92
CA SER A 114 -3.75 -4.87 10.38
C SER A 114 -5.16 -4.98 10.97
N GLN A 115 -5.25 -5.17 12.30
CA GLN A 115 -6.52 -5.05 13.01
C GLN A 115 -7.01 -3.60 13.21
N ASP A 116 -6.16 -2.57 13.15
CA ASP A 116 -6.57 -1.16 13.15
C ASP A 116 -6.77 -0.55 11.76
N LEU A 117 -6.63 -1.35 10.68
CA LEU A 117 -6.69 -0.89 9.28
C LEU A 117 -5.53 0.06 8.92
N ASP A 118 -4.35 -0.20 9.48
CA ASP A 118 -3.10 0.09 8.77
C ASP A 118 -2.99 -0.89 7.59
N GLU A 119 -2.62 -0.38 6.41
CA GLU A 119 -2.66 -1.11 5.14
C GLU A 119 -1.49 -0.73 4.23
N ILE A 120 -0.93 -1.71 3.50
CA ILE A 120 0.01 -1.51 2.38
C ILE A 120 -0.41 -2.42 1.23
N ASP A 121 -0.61 -1.86 0.04
CA ASP A 121 -1.17 -2.61 -1.11
C ASP A 121 -0.35 -2.50 -2.41
N PHE A 122 -0.54 -3.52 -3.25
CA PHE A 122 -0.33 -3.45 -4.70
C PHE A 122 -1.63 -3.86 -5.41
N GLU A 123 -2.14 -2.99 -6.29
CA GLU A 123 -3.35 -3.21 -7.08
C GLU A 123 -3.04 -3.18 -8.59
N TRP A 124 -3.60 -4.12 -9.35
CA TRP A 124 -3.54 -4.14 -10.81
C TRP A 124 -4.96 -4.00 -11.38
N VAL A 125 -5.19 -2.95 -12.16
CA VAL A 125 -6.42 -2.78 -12.94
C VAL A 125 -6.30 -3.60 -14.22
N GLY A 126 -7.18 -4.58 -14.45
CA GLY A 126 -7.09 -5.54 -15.56
C GLY A 126 -7.14 -4.92 -16.96
N GLY A 127 -7.58 -3.67 -17.09
CA GLY A 127 -7.51 -2.86 -18.31
C GLY A 127 -6.16 -2.15 -18.54
N ASP A 128 -5.35 -1.95 -17.50
CA ASP A 128 -4.01 -1.36 -17.62
C ASP A 128 -2.93 -2.44 -17.71
N VAL A 129 -2.55 -2.77 -18.94
CA VAL A 129 -1.56 -3.81 -19.23
C VAL A 129 -0.10 -3.35 -19.10
N ASN A 130 0.17 -2.16 -18.53
CA ASN A 130 1.52 -1.58 -18.46
C ASN A 130 1.92 -1.06 -17.06
N ASN A 131 1.03 -1.09 -16.06
CA ASN A 131 1.33 -0.55 -14.73
C ASN A 131 0.84 -1.44 -13.58
N VAL A 132 1.38 -1.17 -12.40
CA VAL A 132 0.85 -1.57 -11.09
C VAL A 132 0.65 -0.32 -10.24
N GLN A 133 -0.39 -0.25 -9.44
CA GLN A 133 -0.60 0.80 -8.45
C GLN A 133 -0.11 0.31 -7.09
N SER A 134 0.48 1.22 -6.31
CA SER A 134 0.82 1.01 -4.90
C SER A 134 0.09 2.05 -4.07
N ASN A 135 -0.47 1.67 -2.94
CA ASN A 135 -1.12 2.61 -2.04
C ASN A 135 -0.90 2.17 -0.57
N PHE A 136 -1.38 3.00 0.37
CA PHE A 136 -1.29 2.72 1.81
C PHE A 136 -2.39 3.48 2.58
N PHE A 137 -2.78 2.93 3.72
CA PHE A 137 -3.63 3.61 4.70
C PHE A 137 -3.08 3.41 6.11
N GLY A 138 -3.40 4.34 7.01
CA GLY A 138 -3.15 4.18 8.44
C GLY A 138 -4.44 4.40 9.22
N LYS A 139 -4.72 3.56 10.21
CA LYS A 139 -5.93 3.58 11.06
C LYS A 139 -7.26 3.71 10.29
N GLY A 140 -7.36 3.11 9.10
CA GLY A 140 -8.53 3.19 8.21
C GLY A 140 -8.84 4.62 7.70
N ASN A 141 -7.89 5.54 7.77
CA ASN A 141 -8.12 6.97 7.52
C ASN A 141 -8.31 7.26 6.02
N THR A 142 -9.54 7.23 5.54
CA THR A 142 -9.94 7.49 4.14
C THR A 142 -10.17 8.97 3.81
N THR A 143 -9.78 9.90 4.69
CA THR A 143 -10.00 11.35 4.51
C THR A 143 -9.26 11.94 3.29
N THR A 144 -8.17 11.31 2.85
CA THR A 144 -7.40 11.70 1.67
C THR A 144 -7.08 10.50 0.80
N TYR A 145 -6.84 10.79 -0.49
CA TYR A 145 -6.73 9.82 -1.59
C TYR A 145 -5.43 10.00 -2.38
N ASP A 146 -4.54 10.86 -1.89
CA ASP A 146 -3.26 11.27 -2.48
C ASP A 146 -2.15 10.21 -2.33
N ARG A 147 -2.47 9.03 -1.78
CA ARG A 147 -1.52 8.01 -1.33
C ARG A 147 -1.17 6.96 -2.38
N SER A 148 -1.93 6.89 -3.47
CA SER A 148 -1.58 6.06 -4.62
C SER A 148 -0.28 6.53 -5.30
N GLY A 149 0.39 5.59 -5.96
CA GLY A 149 1.49 5.81 -6.89
C GLY A 149 1.51 4.72 -7.94
N THR A 150 1.43 5.11 -9.22
CA THR A 150 1.39 4.20 -10.38
C THR A 150 2.79 3.98 -10.94
N HIS A 151 3.14 2.71 -11.15
CA HIS A 151 4.49 2.26 -11.53
C HIS A 151 4.46 1.45 -12.82
N PRO A 152 5.28 1.80 -13.84
CA PRO A 152 5.40 0.99 -15.04
C PRO A 152 5.93 -0.43 -14.74
N VAL A 153 5.26 -1.44 -15.29
CA VAL A 153 5.69 -2.84 -15.25
C VAL A 153 5.30 -3.53 -16.55
N SER A 154 6.24 -4.27 -17.15
CA SER A 154 5.98 -5.00 -18.40
C SER A 154 5.09 -6.21 -18.15
N ASN A 155 4.09 -6.41 -19.02
CA ASN A 155 3.35 -7.66 -19.17
C ASN A 155 2.70 -8.26 -17.88
N PRO A 156 2.16 -7.46 -16.92
CA PRO A 156 1.66 -7.97 -15.64
C PRO A 156 0.49 -8.95 -15.76
N MET A 157 -0.26 -8.89 -16.87
CA MET A 157 -1.43 -9.74 -17.16
C MET A 157 -1.09 -11.03 -17.93
N THR A 158 0.14 -11.12 -18.48
CA THR A 158 0.53 -12.20 -19.41
C THR A 158 1.76 -12.99 -18.92
N GLU A 159 2.64 -12.36 -18.13
CA GLU A 159 3.84 -12.98 -17.56
C GLU A 159 3.76 -13.08 -16.03
N PHE A 160 4.55 -14.00 -15.44
CA PHE A 160 4.73 -14.05 -13.99
C PHE A 160 5.78 -13.03 -13.57
N VAL A 161 5.35 -11.99 -12.86
CA VAL A 161 6.22 -10.95 -12.31
C VAL A 161 6.32 -11.11 -10.80
N THR A 162 7.53 -10.91 -10.24
CA THR A 162 7.75 -10.84 -8.80
C THR A 162 7.63 -9.39 -8.32
N TYR A 163 6.80 -9.18 -7.31
CA TYR A 163 6.61 -7.92 -6.59
C TYR A 163 7.00 -8.12 -5.13
N ALA A 164 7.47 -7.07 -4.46
CA ALA A 164 7.80 -7.14 -3.05
C ALA A 164 7.51 -5.84 -2.30
N ILE A 165 7.18 -5.97 -1.02
CA ILE A 165 7.03 -4.89 -0.04
C ILE A 165 8.00 -5.18 1.09
N ASP A 166 8.95 -4.27 1.32
CA ASP A 166 9.92 -4.30 2.40
C ASP A 166 9.60 -3.16 3.37
N TRP A 167 9.08 -3.51 4.55
CA TRP A 167 8.41 -2.61 5.47
C TRP A 167 9.07 -2.68 6.85
N ASN A 168 9.49 -1.54 7.36
CA ASN A 168 10.10 -1.36 8.67
C ASN A 168 9.56 -0.08 9.34
N LYS A 169 10.02 0.23 10.55
CA LYS A 169 9.57 1.43 11.28
C LYS A 169 9.95 2.76 10.60
N ASP A 170 10.94 2.76 9.72
CA ASP A 170 11.48 3.97 9.08
C ASP A 170 10.96 4.18 7.64
N SER A 171 10.67 3.09 6.92
CA SER A 171 10.30 3.12 5.50
C SER A 171 9.50 1.89 5.01
N ILE A 172 8.63 2.13 4.02
CA ILE A 172 8.01 1.11 3.15
C ILE A 172 8.64 1.24 1.76
N LYS A 173 9.17 0.15 1.24
CA LYS A 173 9.82 0.08 -0.09
C LYS A 173 9.10 -0.94 -0.97
N PHE A 174 8.55 -0.45 -2.07
CA PHE A 174 7.83 -1.23 -3.07
C PHE A 174 8.79 -1.59 -4.22
N TYR A 175 8.75 -2.86 -4.62
CA TYR A 175 9.55 -3.40 -5.72
C TYR A 175 8.66 -4.09 -6.76
N ALA A 176 8.95 -3.86 -8.04
CA ALA A 176 8.32 -4.55 -9.18
C ALA A 176 9.42 -5.05 -10.14
N ALA A 177 9.33 -6.32 -10.54
CA ALA A 177 10.35 -6.99 -11.36
C ALA A 177 11.80 -6.82 -10.81
N GLY A 178 11.95 -6.81 -9.49
CA GLY A 178 13.23 -6.60 -8.78
C GLY A 178 13.70 -5.14 -8.64
N ASN A 179 13.10 -4.19 -9.35
CA ASN A 179 13.44 -2.77 -9.25
C ASN A 179 12.64 -2.12 -8.11
N MET A 180 13.27 -1.25 -7.32
CA MET A 180 12.53 -0.40 -6.38
C MET A 180 11.77 0.67 -7.18
N VAL A 181 10.45 0.72 -7.04
CA VAL A 181 9.58 1.67 -7.76
C VAL A 181 9.07 2.80 -6.87
N ARG A 182 9.02 2.58 -5.54
CA ARG A 182 8.62 3.60 -4.56
C ARG A 182 9.28 3.34 -3.21
N GLU A 183 9.68 4.42 -2.56
CA GLU A 183 9.95 4.49 -1.13
C GLU A 183 8.94 5.47 -0.49
N LEU A 184 8.42 5.12 0.68
CA LEU A 184 7.58 5.94 1.52
C LEU A 184 8.22 5.97 2.91
N LEU A 185 8.63 7.15 3.37
CA LEU A 185 9.25 7.33 4.69
C LEU A 185 8.20 7.50 5.78
N TYR A 186 8.53 7.10 7.01
CA TYR A 186 7.70 7.32 8.21
C TYR A 186 7.22 8.77 8.37
N ASN A 187 8.04 9.73 7.95
CA ASN A 187 7.77 11.17 8.05
C ASN A 187 7.31 11.84 6.74
N ASP A 188 6.95 11.07 5.70
CA ASP A 188 6.36 11.63 4.48
C ASP A 188 5.10 12.46 4.80
N PRO A 189 4.85 13.62 4.18
CA PRO A 189 3.68 14.47 4.49
C PRO A 189 2.33 13.73 4.51
N LYS A 190 2.16 12.70 3.68
CA LYS A 190 0.92 11.90 3.55
C LYS A 190 0.68 10.97 4.75
N THR A 191 1.71 10.70 5.54
CA THR A 191 1.61 9.99 6.83
C THR A 191 1.12 10.91 7.95
N HIS A 192 1.04 12.23 7.73
CA HIS A 192 0.81 13.24 8.76
C HIS A 192 1.80 13.14 9.94
N GLY A 193 3.08 12.93 9.64
CA GLY A 193 4.14 12.81 10.65
C GLY A 193 4.17 11.45 11.35
N GLY A 194 3.84 10.38 10.63
CA GLY A 194 3.83 9.00 11.13
C GLY A 194 2.49 8.51 11.70
N PHE A 195 1.48 9.37 11.86
CA PHE A 195 0.17 8.96 12.40
C PHE A 195 -0.58 8.00 11.47
N ASN A 196 -0.60 8.29 10.17
CA ASN A 196 -1.14 7.43 9.12
C ASN A 196 -0.07 6.48 8.52
N TYR A 197 1.11 6.32 9.14
CA TYR A 197 2.12 5.38 8.63
C TYR A 197 1.78 3.95 9.09
N PRO A 198 1.71 2.96 8.19
CA PRO A 198 1.44 1.57 8.55
C PRO A 198 2.52 1.01 9.48
N GLN A 199 2.15 0.62 10.69
CA GLN A 199 3.13 0.35 11.77
C GLN A 199 2.74 -0.75 12.74
N THR A 200 1.49 -1.21 12.73
CA THR A 200 0.96 -2.29 13.59
C THR A 200 1.03 -3.66 12.90
N PRO A 201 0.82 -4.79 13.59
CA PRO A 201 0.98 -6.12 12.99
C PRO A 201 0.01 -6.34 11.83
N MET A 202 0.53 -6.76 10.69
CA MET A 202 -0.26 -7.00 9.47
C MET A 202 -0.19 -8.46 9.02
N ARG A 203 -1.27 -8.96 8.44
CA ARG A 203 -1.29 -10.23 7.69
C ARG A 203 -1.41 -9.96 6.20
N VAL A 204 -0.85 -10.84 5.39
CA VAL A 204 -1.00 -10.79 3.92
C VAL A 204 -2.38 -11.31 3.50
N LYS A 205 -3.06 -10.55 2.65
CA LYS A 205 -4.29 -10.93 1.95
C LYS A 205 -4.08 -10.74 0.45
N MET A 206 -4.65 -11.61 -0.37
CA MET A 206 -4.57 -11.49 -1.83
C MET A 206 -5.85 -12.01 -2.47
N GLY A 207 -6.22 -11.44 -3.61
CA GLY A 207 -7.44 -11.80 -4.31
C GLY A 207 -7.57 -11.09 -5.65
N ALA A 208 -8.62 -11.45 -6.37
CA ALA A 208 -9.11 -10.69 -7.51
C ALA A 208 -10.58 -10.35 -7.27
N TRP A 209 -11.04 -9.20 -7.76
CA TRP A 209 -12.40 -8.73 -7.53
C TRP A 209 -12.94 -7.88 -8.69
N VAL A 210 -14.26 -7.71 -8.72
CA VAL A 210 -14.95 -6.88 -9.71
C VAL A 210 -15.08 -5.44 -9.20
N GLY A 211 -14.22 -4.55 -9.68
CA GLY A 211 -14.26 -3.11 -9.39
C GLY A 211 -15.41 -2.36 -10.07
N CYS A 212 -15.99 -2.92 -11.14
CA CYS A 212 -17.17 -2.35 -11.80
C CYS A 212 -18.10 -3.43 -12.40
N PRO A 213 -19.18 -3.83 -11.70
CA PRO A 213 -20.00 -4.96 -12.14
C PRO A 213 -20.82 -4.70 -13.41
N ASP A 214 -21.25 -3.46 -13.67
CA ASP A 214 -21.86 -3.04 -14.95
C ASP A 214 -22.01 -1.51 -15.06
N ALA A 215 -22.67 -1.07 -16.15
CA ALA A 215 -22.98 0.32 -16.43
C ALA A 215 -23.93 0.99 -15.41
N ALA A 216 -24.76 0.25 -14.66
CA ALA A 216 -25.60 0.83 -13.62
C ALA A 216 -24.76 1.19 -12.38
N ALA A 217 -23.78 0.34 -12.03
CA ALA A 217 -22.77 0.70 -11.03
C ALA A 217 -21.95 1.93 -11.49
N ALA A 218 -21.49 1.96 -12.74
CA ALA A 218 -20.73 3.09 -13.29
C ALA A 218 -21.52 4.42 -13.30
N ALA A 219 -22.85 4.37 -13.44
CA ALA A 219 -23.73 5.53 -13.36
C ALA A 219 -24.14 5.91 -11.91
N SER A 220 -23.80 5.10 -10.91
CA SER A 220 -24.20 5.34 -9.52
C SER A 220 -23.24 6.27 -8.78
N GLU A 221 -23.77 7.23 -8.03
CA GLU A 221 -22.96 8.15 -7.20
C GLU A 221 -22.02 7.43 -6.22
N LYS A 222 -22.36 6.20 -5.83
CA LYS A 222 -21.65 5.41 -4.82
C LYS A 222 -20.52 4.53 -5.39
N LEU A 223 -20.56 4.18 -6.68
CA LEU A 223 -19.58 3.29 -7.32
C LEU A 223 -18.86 3.92 -8.53
N LYS A 224 -19.33 5.06 -9.06
CA LYS A 224 -18.78 5.69 -10.27
C LYS A 224 -17.25 5.86 -10.25
N TYR A 225 -16.66 6.27 -9.12
CA TYR A 225 -15.22 6.50 -9.01
C TYR A 225 -14.39 5.21 -8.98
N THR A 226 -14.87 4.16 -8.32
CA THR A 226 -14.26 2.82 -8.43
C THR A 226 -14.40 2.29 -9.86
N CYS A 227 -15.57 2.49 -10.48
CA CYS A 227 -15.82 2.09 -11.85
C CYS A 227 -14.91 2.80 -12.85
N GLU A 228 -14.69 4.10 -12.70
CA GLU A 228 -13.77 4.90 -13.50
C GLU A 228 -12.32 4.41 -13.34
N TRP A 229 -11.88 4.18 -12.11
CA TRP A 229 -10.56 3.63 -11.78
C TRP A 229 -10.34 2.20 -12.29
N ALA A 230 -11.36 1.33 -12.24
CA ALA A 230 -11.33 -0.02 -12.78
C ALA A 230 -11.39 -0.05 -14.34
N GLY A 231 -11.41 1.11 -14.99
CA GLY A 231 -11.43 1.27 -16.45
C GLY A 231 -12.82 1.15 -17.09
N GLY A 232 -13.88 1.06 -16.29
CA GLY A 232 -15.28 0.93 -16.72
C GLY A 232 -15.89 -0.46 -16.46
N PRO A 233 -17.12 -0.70 -16.95
CA PRO A 233 -17.87 -1.93 -16.73
C PRO A 233 -17.19 -3.24 -17.15
N LEU A 234 -17.35 -4.27 -16.33
CA LEU A 234 -17.07 -5.67 -16.66
C LEU A 234 -17.91 -6.13 -17.88
N PRO A 235 -17.34 -6.92 -18.82
CA PRO A 235 -18.11 -7.50 -19.92
C PRO A 235 -19.15 -8.52 -19.43
N GLU A 236 -20.18 -8.74 -20.25
CA GLU A 236 -21.35 -9.59 -19.93
C GLU A 236 -21.00 -11.03 -19.54
N ASN A 237 -19.99 -11.61 -20.20
CA ASN A 237 -19.50 -12.96 -19.95
C ASN A 237 -18.04 -12.88 -19.48
N PRO A 238 -17.79 -12.59 -18.19
CA PRO A 238 -16.43 -12.50 -17.66
C PRO A 238 -15.80 -13.88 -17.53
N ASP A 239 -14.60 -14.03 -18.08
CA ASP A 239 -13.72 -15.16 -17.81
C ASP A 239 -12.29 -14.63 -17.65
N PHE A 240 -11.93 -14.33 -16.41
CA PHE A 240 -10.63 -13.75 -16.07
C PHE A 240 -10.06 -14.45 -14.83
N THR A 241 -8.74 -14.67 -14.82
CA THR A 241 -8.07 -15.41 -13.74
C THR A 241 -6.75 -14.73 -13.38
N MET A 242 -6.60 -14.35 -12.12
CA MET A 242 -5.31 -14.01 -11.52
C MET A 242 -4.63 -15.30 -11.06
N TYR A 243 -3.33 -15.42 -11.28
CA TYR A 243 -2.54 -16.58 -10.91
C TYR A 243 -1.44 -16.18 -9.94
N VAL A 244 -1.42 -16.79 -8.75
CA VAL A 244 -0.32 -16.59 -7.78
C VAL A 244 0.46 -17.88 -7.66
N LYS A 245 1.72 -17.86 -8.10
CA LYS A 245 2.59 -19.04 -8.12
C LYS A 245 3.26 -19.30 -6.77
N SER A 246 3.72 -18.25 -6.11
CA SER A 246 4.35 -18.37 -4.79
C SER A 246 4.34 -17.06 -4.02
N VAL A 247 4.39 -17.18 -2.69
CA VAL A 247 4.61 -16.07 -1.75
C VAL A 247 5.74 -16.42 -0.78
N SER A 248 6.59 -15.43 -0.48
CA SER A 248 7.57 -15.47 0.60
C SER A 248 7.25 -14.36 1.59
N ILE A 249 7.27 -14.66 2.89
CA ILE A 249 7.05 -13.71 3.99
C ILE A 249 8.20 -13.89 4.98
N GLU A 250 8.96 -12.84 5.25
CA GLU A 250 9.88 -12.77 6.39
C GLU A 250 9.33 -11.78 7.42
N ASP A 251 9.04 -12.25 8.63
CA ASP A 251 8.74 -11.41 9.79
C ASP A 251 10.06 -10.77 10.27
N TYR A 252 10.07 -9.44 10.48
CA TYR A 252 11.17 -8.78 11.17
C TYR A 252 10.93 -8.74 12.69
N GLY A 253 9.70 -8.98 13.14
CA GLY A 253 9.33 -9.11 14.55
C GLY A 253 9.61 -10.48 15.14
N CYS A 254 9.26 -10.64 16.42
CA CYS A 254 9.67 -11.78 17.25
C CYS A 254 8.62 -12.89 17.36
N GLY A 255 7.50 -12.80 16.63
CA GLY A 255 6.45 -13.81 16.60
C GLY A 255 5.68 -13.96 17.91
N GLY A 256 5.43 -15.21 18.31
CA GLY A 256 4.49 -15.52 19.39
C GLY A 256 3.09 -15.00 19.06
N ASP A 257 2.51 -14.24 19.98
CA ASP A 257 1.31 -13.45 19.77
C ASP A 257 1.62 -11.95 19.93
N TYR A 258 1.17 -11.15 18.98
CA TYR A 258 1.28 -9.69 19.01
C TYR A 258 0.03 -9.09 19.69
N THR A 259 0.24 -8.29 20.74
CA THR A 259 -0.82 -7.67 21.54
C THR A 259 -0.65 -6.15 21.58
N TYR A 260 -1.74 -5.40 21.40
CA TYR A 260 -1.77 -3.94 21.55
C TYR A 260 -1.90 -3.61 23.05
N SER A 261 -0.92 -2.94 23.67
CA SER A 261 -0.95 -2.62 25.11
C SER A 261 -1.88 -1.45 25.47
N ASP A 262 -2.30 -0.67 24.48
CA ASP A 262 -3.18 0.49 24.59
C ASP A 262 -3.86 0.77 23.24
N LEU A 263 -4.73 1.80 23.22
CA LEU A 263 -5.61 2.11 22.08
C LEU A 263 -4.98 3.06 21.04
N SER A 264 -3.65 3.24 21.02
CA SER A 264 -3.00 4.26 20.17
C SER A 264 -2.83 3.89 18.70
N GLY A 265 -2.79 2.59 18.35
CA GLY A 265 -2.35 2.14 17.03
C GLY A 265 -0.86 2.44 16.74
N SER A 266 -0.05 2.67 17.79
CA SER A 266 1.38 2.97 17.69
C SER A 266 2.21 1.68 17.72
N TYR A 267 3.27 1.57 16.92
CA TYR A 267 4.13 0.36 16.95
C TYR A 267 4.77 0.15 18.34
N GLN A 268 4.96 1.22 19.10
CA GLN A 268 5.46 1.19 20.48
C GLN A 268 4.47 0.55 21.47
N SER A 269 3.17 0.45 21.17
CA SER A 269 2.20 -0.27 22.03
C SER A 269 2.18 -1.77 21.75
N ILE A 270 2.75 -2.23 20.64
CA ILE A 270 2.79 -3.65 20.29
C ILE A 270 3.73 -4.42 21.23
N LYS A 271 3.26 -5.57 21.73
CA LYS A 271 4.00 -6.48 22.61
C LYS A 271 3.96 -7.87 21.99
N SER A 272 5.12 -8.50 21.84
CA SER A 272 5.27 -9.89 21.38
C SER A 272 5.40 -10.82 22.59
N SER A 273 4.75 -11.98 22.56
CA SER A 273 5.03 -13.08 23.49
C SER A 273 6.14 -14.03 23.00
N GLY A 274 6.62 -13.87 21.76
CA GLY A 274 7.72 -14.65 21.18
C GLY A 274 9.12 -14.10 21.48
N THR A 275 10.14 -14.87 21.10
CA THR A 275 11.56 -14.60 21.40
C THR A 275 12.31 -14.09 20.18
N CYS A 276 12.91 -12.90 20.31
CA CYS A 276 13.75 -12.32 19.26
C CYS A 276 15.14 -12.99 19.28
N ASP A 277 15.43 -13.89 18.35
CA ASP A 277 16.76 -14.52 18.23
C ASP A 277 17.81 -13.51 17.73
N GLY A 278 18.37 -12.73 18.66
CA GLY A 278 19.40 -11.72 18.41
C GLY A 278 18.92 -10.43 17.71
N LYS A 279 17.75 -10.42 17.06
CA LYS A 279 17.09 -9.21 16.53
C LYS A 279 16.51 -8.36 17.68
N VAL A 280 17.36 -7.73 18.49
CA VAL A 280 16.92 -6.74 19.49
C VAL A 280 16.47 -5.44 18.82
N ASP A 281 15.30 -4.93 19.21
CA ASP A 281 14.95 -3.52 19.06
C ASP A 281 14.87 -2.88 20.47
N GLU A 282 15.69 -1.86 20.70
CA GLU A 282 16.02 -1.36 22.05
C GLU A 282 14.95 -0.38 22.55
N SER A 283 13.81 -0.90 23.01
CA SER A 283 12.68 -0.09 23.50
C SER A 283 12.04 -0.60 24.80
N THR A 284 12.87 -1.04 25.76
CA THR A 284 12.44 -1.20 27.16
C THR A 284 13.03 -0.07 28.01
N PRO A 285 12.23 0.87 28.55
CA PRO A 285 12.72 1.88 29.46
C PRO A 285 13.03 1.24 30.83
N THR A 286 14.29 0.83 31.00
CA THR A 286 14.79 0.24 32.26
C THR A 286 14.73 1.25 33.40
N LYS A 287 13.61 1.27 34.12
CA LYS A 287 13.43 2.03 35.37
C LYS A 287 14.60 1.68 36.31
N PRO A 288 15.43 2.64 36.75
CA PRO A 288 16.52 2.34 37.66
C PRO A 288 15.97 1.93 39.03
N THR A 289 16.07 0.64 39.34
CA THR A 289 15.72 0.11 40.65
C THR A 289 16.80 0.53 41.66
N THR A 290 16.58 1.64 42.36
CA THR A 290 17.47 2.11 43.42
C THR A 290 17.39 1.21 44.65
N SER A 291 18.16 0.12 44.62
CA SER A 291 18.31 -0.85 45.71
C SER A 291 18.75 -0.14 47.00
N SER A 292 17.85 -0.04 47.96
CA SER A 292 18.08 0.63 49.24
C SER A 292 18.99 -0.22 50.16
N ALA A 293 20.29 0.04 50.11
CA ALA A 293 21.25 -0.48 51.10
C ALA A 293 21.29 0.45 52.32
N SER A 294 20.95 -0.07 53.50
CA SER A 294 20.96 0.70 54.75
C SER A 294 22.32 0.59 55.45
N ALA A 295 22.87 1.73 55.91
CA ALA A 295 24.07 1.78 56.73
C ALA A 295 23.97 2.94 57.74
N THR A 296 24.19 2.65 59.02
CA THR A 296 23.98 3.60 60.13
C THR A 296 25.29 3.93 60.83
N ALA A 297 25.70 5.20 60.83
CA ALA A 297 26.79 5.69 61.67
C ALA A 297 26.65 7.20 62.03
N THR A 298 26.27 7.41 63.30
CA THR A 298 26.43 8.54 64.24
C THR A 298 27.06 9.89 63.79
N ALA A 299 26.47 10.99 64.29
CA ALA A 299 26.74 12.39 63.94
C ALA A 299 27.88 13.13 64.70
N THR A 300 28.29 14.31 64.18
CA THR A 300 28.75 15.45 65.01
C THR A 300 28.62 16.84 64.35
N SER A 301 28.33 17.87 65.17
CA SER A 301 28.58 19.33 65.02
C SER A 301 28.15 20.17 63.77
N ARG A 302 27.28 21.16 64.03
CA ARG A 302 27.12 22.48 63.35
C ARG A 302 28.17 23.51 63.90
N PRO A 303 28.27 24.82 63.51
CA PRO A 303 27.44 25.65 62.59
C PRO A 303 28.19 26.61 61.61
N GLY A 304 27.46 27.25 60.67
CA GLY A 304 27.86 28.55 60.07
C GLY A 304 27.18 28.92 58.72
N GLY A 305 26.66 30.16 58.58
CA GLY A 305 26.10 30.73 57.34
C GLY A 305 24.67 30.25 56.94
N VAL A 306 23.67 31.04 56.50
CA VAL A 306 23.51 32.50 56.28
C VAL A 306 24.42 33.10 55.19
N LEU A 307 23.95 33.78 54.12
CA LEU A 307 22.64 34.03 53.45
C LEU A 307 22.99 34.36 51.95
N VAL A 308 22.15 34.72 50.94
CA VAL A 308 20.77 35.25 50.80
C VAL A 308 20.18 34.85 49.41
N GLU A 309 18.96 35.27 49.06
CA GLU A 309 18.24 35.02 47.78
C GLU A 309 18.43 36.16 46.72
N THR A 310 17.76 36.07 45.55
CA THR A 310 17.30 37.17 44.66
C THR A 310 18.11 37.57 43.39
N SER A 311 17.66 37.03 42.24
CA SER A 311 17.30 37.75 40.99
C SER A 311 18.29 38.16 39.86
N VAL A 312 17.74 38.09 38.64
CA VAL A 312 18.08 38.60 37.29
C VAL A 312 19.23 39.61 37.05
N SER A 313 19.91 39.45 35.91
CA SER A 313 19.81 40.41 34.78
C SER A 313 20.36 39.91 33.43
N VAL A 314 19.91 40.54 32.34
CA VAL A 314 20.29 40.30 30.94
C VAL A 314 21.47 41.19 30.53
N SER A 315 22.28 40.75 29.55
CA SER A 315 22.99 41.68 28.66
C SER A 315 23.25 41.08 27.28
N THR A 316 22.99 41.87 26.24
CA THR A 316 23.25 41.58 24.82
C THR A 316 24.53 42.28 24.35
N LYS A 317 25.02 41.94 23.14
CA LYS A 317 25.95 42.83 22.43
C LYS A 317 25.79 42.75 20.90
N THR A 318 25.40 43.88 20.31
CA THR A 318 25.45 44.20 18.86
C THR A 318 26.84 44.78 18.51
N THR A 319 27.21 45.18 17.29
CA THR A 319 26.48 45.34 15.99
C THR A 319 27.34 44.67 14.87
N ALA A 320 27.68 45.11 13.64
CA ALA A 320 27.41 46.21 12.69
C ALA A 320 28.04 45.80 11.33
N THR A 321 27.72 46.30 10.11
CA THR A 321 26.57 47.01 9.48
C THR A 321 26.84 47.03 7.96
N GLY A 322 25.83 46.99 7.08
CA GLY A 322 26.07 47.00 5.62
C GLY A 322 24.83 47.11 4.73
N THR A 323 24.32 48.33 4.54
CA THR A 323 23.21 48.73 3.62
C THR A 323 23.82 49.57 2.47
N ALA A 324 23.24 49.83 1.29
CA ALA A 324 21.85 49.80 0.80
C ALA A 324 21.78 49.58 -0.75
N ALA A 325 20.66 49.17 -1.37
CA ALA A 325 19.58 49.99 -2.02
C ALA A 325 20.02 50.90 -3.21
N ALA A 326 19.28 51.08 -4.32
CA ALA A 326 18.03 50.43 -4.82
C ALA A 326 17.78 50.73 -6.33
N ALA A 327 16.90 49.91 -6.95
CA ALA A 327 15.95 50.14 -8.08
C ALA A 327 16.30 51.05 -9.29
N THR A 328 16.00 50.59 -10.53
CA THR A 328 14.82 51.03 -11.32
C THR A 328 14.59 50.31 -12.67
N LYS A 329 13.30 50.16 -13.02
CA LYS A 329 12.58 50.10 -14.32
C LYS A 329 13.23 49.58 -15.63
N SER A 330 12.43 48.81 -16.37
CA SER A 330 12.56 48.47 -17.81
C SER A 330 12.32 49.67 -18.75
N PRO A 331 12.60 49.49 -20.05
CA PRO A 331 11.55 49.69 -21.05
C PRO A 331 11.27 48.46 -21.92
N ASN A 332 10.27 48.58 -22.80
CA ASN A 332 9.74 47.56 -23.71
C ASN A 332 10.07 47.94 -25.17
N ASP A 333 10.41 46.99 -26.05
CA ASP A 333 10.03 47.12 -27.48
C ASP A 333 10.02 45.78 -28.27
N THR A 334 9.72 45.87 -29.57
CA THR A 334 8.86 44.91 -30.28
C THR A 334 9.29 44.67 -31.75
N SER A 335 9.40 43.41 -32.18
CA SER A 335 9.28 42.92 -33.58
C SER A 335 9.53 41.40 -33.60
N SER A 336 8.83 40.50 -34.31
CA SER A 336 8.12 40.48 -35.61
C SER A 336 9.03 40.22 -36.82
N GLY A 337 9.05 38.99 -37.33
CA GLY A 337 9.78 38.59 -38.54
C GLY A 337 9.63 37.10 -38.86
N SER A 338 8.74 36.76 -39.79
CA SER A 338 8.41 35.37 -40.17
C SER A 338 9.00 34.98 -41.54
N ASN A 339 8.95 33.66 -41.82
CA ASN A 339 8.80 33.00 -43.14
C ASN A 339 10.02 32.28 -43.78
N ASN A 340 9.73 31.06 -44.24
CA ASN A 340 10.08 30.48 -45.56
C ASN A 340 11.54 30.06 -45.87
N LEU A 341 11.82 29.04 -46.70
CA LEU A 341 10.98 27.93 -47.26
C LEU A 341 11.92 26.76 -47.70
N ALA A 342 11.38 25.58 -48.00
CA ALA A 342 12.11 24.36 -48.34
C ALA A 342 12.48 24.20 -49.84
N THR A 343 13.50 23.38 -50.11
CA THR A 343 13.77 22.56 -51.34
C THR A 343 15.04 21.72 -51.10
N THR A 344 15.35 20.50 -51.57
CA THR A 344 14.68 19.28 -52.10
C THR A 344 15.81 18.38 -52.69
N ALA A 345 15.76 17.05 -52.51
CA ALA A 345 16.58 16.02 -53.21
C ALA A 345 18.12 16.05 -52.96
N THR A 346 18.93 15.01 -53.25
CA THR A 346 18.75 13.74 -54.02
C THR A 346 19.65 12.61 -53.46
N ALA A 347 19.42 11.35 -53.88
CA ALA A 347 20.30 10.16 -53.71
C ALA A 347 20.85 9.70 -55.11
N PRO A 348 21.55 8.55 -55.34
CA PRO A 348 21.90 7.41 -54.47
C PRO A 348 23.33 6.78 -54.69
N THR A 349 23.56 5.58 -54.11
CA THR A 349 24.68 4.59 -54.37
C THR A 349 26.13 4.97 -53.97
N GLY A 350 27.00 4.07 -53.47
CA GLY A 350 26.79 2.67 -53.01
C GLY A 350 28.09 1.89 -52.66
N THR A 351 27.93 0.73 -52.02
CA THR A 351 28.86 -0.45 -52.00
C THR A 351 30.12 -0.49 -51.08
N SER A 352 30.08 -1.44 -50.13
CA SER A 352 31.18 -2.24 -49.51
C SER A 352 32.45 -1.63 -48.89
N ALA A 353 32.62 -1.82 -47.57
CA ALA A 353 33.68 -2.64 -46.95
C ALA A 353 33.50 -2.75 -45.41
N SER A 354 34.08 -3.78 -44.78
CA SER A 354 34.23 -3.90 -43.31
C SER A 354 35.71 -4.08 -42.96
N PRO A 355 36.14 -3.58 -41.79
CA PRO A 355 36.63 -4.54 -40.79
C PRO A 355 36.08 -4.30 -39.37
N THR A 356 36.28 -5.29 -38.50
CA THR A 356 35.84 -5.31 -37.10
C THR A 356 36.82 -4.64 -36.13
N THR A 357 36.31 -3.78 -35.25
CA THR A 357 36.89 -3.53 -33.91
C THR A 357 35.78 -3.30 -32.89
N SER A 358 35.99 -3.76 -31.66
CA SER A 358 35.02 -3.75 -30.56
C SER A 358 34.76 -2.36 -29.98
N GLY A 359 33.49 -2.02 -29.79
CA GLY A 359 33.02 -0.86 -29.01
C GLY A 359 31.75 -1.20 -28.24
N ALA A 360 31.53 -0.56 -27.08
CA ALA A 360 30.38 -0.83 -26.22
C ALA A 360 29.05 -0.33 -26.86
N PRO A 361 27.91 -0.96 -26.56
CA PRO A 361 26.62 -0.60 -27.15
C PRO A 361 26.07 0.72 -26.59
N THR A 362 26.34 1.83 -27.28
CA THR A 362 25.63 3.09 -27.07
C THR A 362 24.20 2.97 -27.61
N VAL A 363 23.20 3.05 -26.74
CA VAL A 363 21.78 2.95 -27.13
C VAL A 363 21.32 4.24 -27.80
N THR A 364 21.37 4.28 -29.13
CA THR A 364 20.80 5.39 -29.92
C THR A 364 19.27 5.28 -29.94
N ALA A 365 18.60 5.99 -29.04
CA ALA A 365 17.14 6.04 -28.95
C ALA A 365 16.55 6.75 -30.19
N ASN A 366 16.25 5.98 -31.24
CA ASN A 366 15.59 6.51 -32.43
C ASN A 366 14.09 6.72 -32.15
N ALA A 367 13.52 7.84 -32.60
CA ALA A 367 12.26 8.35 -32.06
C ALA A 367 11.04 7.48 -32.40
N ALA A 368 10.47 6.83 -31.38
CA ALA A 368 9.10 6.32 -31.45
C ALA A 368 8.11 7.50 -31.59
N SER A 369 7.18 7.41 -32.53
CA SER A 369 6.22 8.50 -32.80
C SER A 369 5.25 8.68 -31.63
N SER A 370 4.97 9.93 -31.27
CA SER A 370 4.30 10.24 -30.00
C SER A 370 2.80 9.96 -30.03
N MET A 371 2.37 8.82 -29.48
CA MET A 371 1.09 8.77 -28.78
C MET A 371 1.30 9.28 -27.35
N LYS A 372 1.17 10.60 -27.17
CA LYS A 372 1.11 11.19 -25.82
C LYS A 372 -0.13 10.64 -25.09
N PRO A 373 -0.01 10.17 -23.84
CA PRO A 373 -1.16 10.05 -22.96
C PRO A 373 -1.79 11.44 -22.81
N LYS A 374 -2.97 11.64 -23.42
CA LYS A 374 -3.83 12.75 -23.05
C LYS A 374 -4.49 12.39 -21.73
N HIS A 375 -3.82 12.66 -20.61
CA HIS A 375 -4.42 13.20 -19.38
C HIS A 375 -3.27 13.59 -18.44
N LYS A 376 -3.31 14.83 -17.94
CA LYS A 376 -2.61 15.17 -16.69
C LYS A 376 -3.61 14.91 -15.58
N TYR A 377 -3.40 13.85 -14.81
CA TYR A 377 -4.11 13.59 -13.57
C TYR A 377 -3.99 14.78 -12.63
N GLY A 378 -5.02 15.05 -11.85
CA GLY A 378 -5.24 16.35 -11.22
C GLY A 378 -6.10 16.27 -9.96
N VAL A 379 -6.38 17.42 -9.34
CA VAL A 379 -6.96 17.49 -7.98
C VAL A 379 -8.41 16.97 -7.87
N LEU A 380 -8.94 16.34 -8.92
CA LEU A 380 -10.25 15.67 -8.96
C LEU A 380 -10.14 14.14 -8.81
N ASP A 381 -8.95 13.53 -8.89
CA ASP A 381 -8.71 12.12 -8.59
C ASP A 381 -8.94 11.76 -7.09
N MET A 382 -9.25 12.76 -6.25
CA MET A 382 -9.27 12.64 -4.79
C MET A 382 -10.55 12.03 -4.20
N GLY A 383 -11.03 10.93 -4.78
CA GLY A 383 -12.24 10.20 -4.33
C GLY A 383 -12.24 8.69 -4.57
N VAL A 384 -11.12 8.12 -5.03
CA VAL A 384 -11.08 6.80 -5.69
C VAL A 384 -10.83 5.60 -4.75
N MET A 385 -9.79 5.65 -3.91
CA MET A 385 -9.26 4.47 -3.20
C MET A 385 -10.03 4.04 -1.93
N ALA A 386 -10.78 4.93 -1.26
CA ALA A 386 -11.52 4.61 -0.03
C ALA A 386 -12.58 3.51 -0.17
N LEU A 387 -12.94 3.15 -1.41
CA LEU A 387 -13.89 2.10 -1.73
C LEU A 387 -13.22 0.73 -1.93
N GLY A 388 -11.94 0.67 -2.34
CA GLY A 388 -11.15 -0.56 -2.24
C GLY A 388 -11.09 -1.06 -0.79
N LEU A 389 -11.02 -0.12 0.15
CA LEU A 389 -11.04 -0.29 1.61
C LEU A 389 -12.39 -0.82 2.20
N GLY A 390 -13.30 -1.39 1.39
CA GLY A 390 -14.63 -1.79 1.89
C GLY A 390 -15.64 -2.42 0.92
N LEU A 391 -15.35 -2.56 -0.38
CA LEU A 391 -16.40 -2.70 -1.40
C LEU A 391 -17.21 -4.01 -1.46
N GLY A 392 -16.81 -5.07 -0.75
CA GLY A 392 -17.62 -6.31 -0.70
C GLY A 392 -19.05 -6.06 -0.19
N TYR A 393 -19.20 -5.11 0.74
CA TYR A 393 -20.48 -4.74 1.37
C TYR A 393 -21.46 -3.97 0.45
N LEU A 394 -21.30 -4.09 -0.87
CA LEU A 394 -21.86 -3.16 -1.85
C LEU A 394 -22.29 -3.81 -3.17
N VAL A 395 -22.28 -5.14 -3.23
CA VAL A 395 -22.94 -5.93 -4.29
C VAL A 395 -24.26 -6.49 -3.74
N MET A 396 -25.18 -5.57 -3.39
CA MET A 396 -26.55 -5.82 -2.93
C MET A 396 -27.50 -4.77 -3.49
#